data_AF-D4A981-F1
#
_entry.id   AF-D4A981-F1
#
_cell.length_a   1.000
_cell.length_b   1.000
_cell.length_c   1.000
_cell.angle_alpha   90.00
_cell.angle_beta   90.00
_cell.angle_gamma   90.00
#
_symmetry.space_group_name_H-M   'P 1'
#
loop_
_entity.id
_entity.type
_entity.pdbx_description
1 polymer ?
#
loop_
_entity_poly.entity_id
_entity_poly.type
_entity_poly.pdbx_seq_one_letter_code
_entity_poly.pdbx_strand_id
1 'polypeptide(L)'
;MATAEEKRTSPEPAAAEKPAELPAAVRASVERKRQRALMLRQARLAARPYPAAAATGGVTSIKAAPKVIDTKGGFILEEEEEEKHKIGDVVHEPGPVMEFDYTICEECGKEFMDSYLMNHFDLPTCDSCRDADDKHKLITKTEAKQEYLLKDCDLEKREPALRFIVKKNPRHSQWGDMKLYLKLQVVKRALEVWGSQEALEDAKEVRQENREKMKQKKFDKKVKVGFYDAMKILLYDKPLY
;
A
#
# COMPACT_ATOMS: atom_id res chain seq x y z
N MET A 1 65.35 32.15 -45.32
CA MET A 1 64.30 32.91 -46.00
C MET A 1 63.15 31.96 -46.33
N ALA A 2 61.92 32.37 -46.00
CA ALA A 2 60.60 31.91 -46.48
C ALA A 2 60.21 30.43 -46.25
N THR A 3 59.42 30.08 -45.21
CA THR A 3 57.94 30.15 -45.03
C THR A 3 57.13 29.07 -45.75
N ALA A 4 56.33 28.37 -44.93
CA ALA A 4 55.38 27.30 -45.24
C ALA A 4 54.14 27.77 -46.00
N GLU A 5 53.44 26.83 -46.66
CA GLU A 5 51.96 26.70 -46.59
C GLU A 5 51.48 25.41 -47.29
N GLU A 6 50.87 24.51 -46.51
CA GLU A 6 50.13 23.33 -46.97
C GLU A 6 48.74 23.74 -47.46
N LYS A 7 48.40 23.39 -48.70
CA LYS A 7 47.07 23.60 -49.27
C LYS A 7 46.26 22.30 -49.21
N ARG A 8 45.18 22.38 -48.43
CA ARG A 8 44.14 21.37 -48.21
C ARG A 8 43.49 20.94 -49.53
N THR A 9 43.33 19.62 -49.71
CA THR A 9 42.55 19.02 -50.80
C THR A 9 41.23 18.51 -50.22
N SER A 10 40.11 19.01 -50.74
CA SER A 10 38.74 18.59 -50.38
C SER A 10 38.30 17.42 -51.26
N PRO A 11 37.57 16.41 -50.74
CA PRO A 11 37.05 15.30 -51.54
C PRO A 11 35.64 15.58 -52.11
N GLU A 12 35.36 14.87 -53.21
CA GLU A 12 34.18 14.86 -54.08
C GLU A 12 32.84 14.46 -53.41
N PRO A 13 31.68 14.76 -54.03
CA PRO A 13 30.36 14.66 -53.40
C PRO A 13 29.82 13.22 -53.30
N ALA A 14 29.30 12.89 -52.12
CA ALA A 14 28.71 11.60 -51.76
C ALA A 14 27.37 11.33 -52.47
N ALA A 15 27.23 10.08 -52.91
CA ALA A 15 26.03 9.50 -53.49
C ALA A 15 24.84 9.49 -52.51
N ALA A 16 23.64 9.75 -53.04
CA ALA A 16 22.38 9.73 -52.31
C ALA A 16 22.01 8.31 -51.85
N GLU A 17 22.06 8.08 -50.53
CA GLU A 17 21.61 6.84 -49.88
C GLU A 17 20.06 6.81 -49.75
N LYS A 18 19.45 5.67 -50.11
CA LYS A 18 18.02 5.42 -49.97
C LYS A 18 17.65 5.27 -48.48
N PRO A 19 16.50 5.79 -48.01
CA PRO A 19 16.14 5.74 -46.59
C PRO A 19 15.98 4.30 -46.11
N ALA A 20 16.64 3.98 -45.00
CA ALA A 20 16.68 2.65 -44.39
C ALA A 20 15.26 2.14 -44.06
N GLU A 21 14.87 1.08 -44.74
CA GLU A 21 13.59 0.43 -44.63
C GLU A 21 13.49 -0.37 -43.31
N LEU A 22 12.68 0.09 -42.33
CA LEU A 22 12.52 -0.58 -41.03
C LEU A 22 12.10 -2.06 -41.18
N PRO A 23 12.46 -2.97 -40.26
CA PRO A 23 12.06 -4.38 -40.35
C PRO A 23 10.52 -4.54 -40.39
N ALA A 24 10.02 -5.50 -41.17
CA ALA A 24 8.58 -5.70 -41.37
C ALA A 24 7.80 -5.89 -40.05
N ALA A 25 8.40 -6.57 -39.07
CA ALA A 25 7.82 -6.74 -37.73
C ALA A 25 7.65 -5.41 -36.98
N VAL A 26 8.60 -4.48 -37.12
CA VAL A 26 8.55 -3.15 -36.52
C VAL A 26 7.47 -2.32 -37.21
N ARG A 27 7.38 -2.37 -38.55
CA ARG A 27 6.30 -1.69 -39.31
C ARG A 27 4.91 -2.18 -38.87
N ALA A 28 4.73 -3.49 -38.71
CA ALA A 28 3.47 -4.07 -38.25
C ALA A 28 3.11 -3.69 -36.80
N SER A 29 4.09 -3.48 -35.93
CA SER A 29 3.88 -2.99 -34.56
C SER A 29 3.48 -1.51 -34.55
N VAL A 30 4.15 -0.69 -35.37
CA VAL A 30 3.85 0.74 -35.54
C VAL A 30 2.44 0.92 -36.09
N GLU A 31 2.05 0.15 -37.11
CA GLU A 31 0.73 0.26 -37.72
C GLU A 31 -0.39 -0.17 -36.75
N ARG A 32 -0.19 -1.25 -35.97
CA ARG A 32 -1.15 -1.65 -34.93
C ARG A 32 -1.33 -0.57 -33.85
N LYS A 33 -0.25 0.05 -33.39
CA LYS A 33 -0.31 1.16 -32.42
C LYS A 33 -1.01 2.38 -33.01
N ARG A 34 -0.76 2.69 -34.28
CA ARG A 34 -1.42 3.77 -35.03
C ARG A 34 -2.93 3.53 -35.13
N GLN A 35 -3.35 2.33 -35.52
CA GLN A 35 -4.76 1.95 -35.60
C GLN A 35 -5.48 2.07 -34.25
N ARG A 36 -4.84 1.59 -33.16
CA ARG A 36 -5.39 1.73 -31.80
C ARG A 36 -5.56 3.19 -31.38
N ALA A 37 -4.60 4.06 -31.72
CA ALA A 37 -4.68 5.49 -31.43
C ALA A 37 -5.81 6.19 -32.21
N LEU A 38 -6.03 5.82 -33.48
CA LEU A 38 -7.13 6.34 -34.30
C LEU A 38 -8.50 5.92 -33.74
N MET A 39 -8.66 4.66 -33.35
CA MET A 39 -9.88 4.15 -32.70
C MET A 39 -10.18 4.90 -31.39
N LEU A 40 -9.19 5.10 -30.54
CA LEU A 40 -9.36 5.87 -29.30
C LEU A 40 -9.76 7.33 -29.56
N ARG A 41 -9.22 7.95 -30.63
CA ARG A 41 -9.59 9.31 -31.03
C ARG A 41 -11.03 9.38 -31.55
N GLN A 42 -11.47 8.41 -32.34
CA GLN A 42 -12.86 8.32 -32.81
C GLN A 42 -13.83 8.13 -31.64
N ALA A 43 -13.52 7.22 -30.70
CA ALA A 43 -14.33 6.99 -29.51
C ALA A 43 -14.47 8.27 -28.65
N ARG A 44 -13.37 9.03 -28.49
CA ARG A 44 -13.40 10.32 -27.79
C ARG A 44 -14.25 11.38 -28.51
N LEU A 45 -14.27 11.39 -29.84
CA LEU A 45 -15.12 12.32 -30.60
C LEU A 45 -16.60 11.93 -30.53
N ALA A 46 -16.91 10.63 -30.58
CA ALA A 46 -18.28 10.12 -30.44
C ALA A 46 -18.83 10.33 -29.02
N ALA A 47 -17.99 10.23 -27.99
CA ALA A 47 -18.37 10.42 -26.59
C ALA A 47 -18.42 11.89 -26.14
N ARG A 48 -18.33 12.88 -27.06
CA ARG A 48 -18.54 14.30 -26.68
C ARG A 48 -20.03 14.54 -26.48
N PRO A 49 -20.47 14.96 -25.27
CA PRO A 49 -21.89 15.16 -24.95
C PRO A 49 -22.53 16.39 -25.63
N TYR A 50 -21.77 17.20 -26.38
CA TYR A 50 -22.30 18.32 -27.17
C TYR A 50 -21.58 18.42 -28.53
N PRO A 51 -22.29 18.42 -29.67
CA PRO A 51 -21.68 18.65 -30.97
C PRO A 51 -21.26 20.12 -31.12
N ALA A 52 -20.07 20.35 -31.70
CA ALA A 52 -19.65 21.69 -32.07
C ALA A 52 -20.58 22.20 -33.19
N ALA A 53 -21.29 23.30 -32.93
CA ALA A 53 -22.23 23.91 -33.86
C ALA A 53 -21.55 24.26 -35.20
N ALA A 54 -21.93 23.55 -36.26
CA ALA A 54 -21.69 23.95 -37.63
C ALA A 54 -23.05 24.14 -38.31
N ALA A 55 -23.31 25.38 -38.71
CA ALA A 55 -24.45 25.80 -39.48
C ALA A 55 -24.53 25.04 -40.82
N THR A 56 -25.71 24.50 -41.13
CA THR A 56 -26.38 24.56 -42.45
C THR A 56 -27.63 23.69 -42.41
N GLY A 57 -28.76 24.26 -42.87
CA GLY A 57 -30.08 23.67 -42.75
C GLY A 57 -30.33 22.48 -43.66
N GLY A 58 -31.28 21.63 -43.24
CA GLY A 58 -31.79 20.53 -44.03
C GLY A 58 -32.80 19.70 -43.22
N VAL A 59 -34.08 20.07 -43.33
CA VAL A 59 -35.24 19.37 -42.74
C VAL A 59 -35.38 17.98 -43.35
N THR A 60 -35.55 16.94 -42.52
CA THR A 60 -36.33 15.75 -42.89
C THR A 60 -37.16 15.21 -41.70
N SER A 61 -38.48 15.35 -41.85
CA SER A 61 -39.58 14.51 -41.33
C SER A 61 -39.53 13.99 -39.88
N ILE A 62 -40.13 14.76 -38.96
CA ILE A 62 -40.51 14.28 -37.61
C ILE A 62 -42.00 13.91 -37.63
N LYS A 63 -42.30 12.65 -37.30
CA LYS A 63 -43.65 12.16 -36.99
C LYS A 63 -44.18 12.92 -35.76
N ALA A 64 -45.46 13.27 -35.79
CA ALA A 64 -46.13 14.11 -34.79
C ALA A 64 -45.81 13.68 -33.34
N ALA A 65 -45.34 14.64 -32.53
CA ALA A 65 -45.02 14.45 -31.12
C ALA A 65 -46.29 14.50 -30.26
N PRO A 66 -46.37 13.70 -29.17
CA PRO A 66 -47.42 13.81 -28.17
C PRO A 66 -47.29 15.14 -27.40
N LYS A 67 -48.40 15.62 -26.84
CA LYS A 67 -48.50 16.94 -26.23
C LYS A 67 -47.76 16.97 -24.89
N VAL A 68 -46.61 17.64 -24.87
CA VAL A 68 -45.74 17.77 -23.68
C VAL A 68 -46.25 18.89 -22.77
N ILE A 69 -46.44 18.61 -21.48
CA ILE A 69 -46.73 19.61 -20.44
C ILE A 69 -45.41 19.91 -19.71
N ASP A 70 -44.93 21.16 -19.82
CA ASP A 70 -43.67 21.61 -19.23
C ASP A 70 -43.88 22.13 -17.80
N THR A 71 -43.44 21.36 -16.81
CA THR A 71 -43.42 21.76 -15.40
C THR A 71 -42.15 22.57 -15.05
N LYS A 72 -41.73 23.52 -15.89
CA LYS A 72 -40.71 24.58 -15.64
C LYS A 72 -39.52 24.18 -14.76
N GLY A 73 -39.01 22.96 -14.92
CA GLY A 73 -38.02 22.34 -14.04
C GLY A 73 -37.12 21.31 -14.72
N GLY A 74 -37.12 21.25 -16.06
CA GLY A 74 -36.17 20.45 -16.85
C GLY A 74 -36.48 18.95 -16.97
N PHE A 75 -37.65 18.48 -16.54
CA PHE A 75 -38.10 17.10 -16.74
C PHE A 75 -39.35 17.05 -17.62
N ILE A 76 -39.34 16.18 -18.63
CA ILE A 76 -40.48 15.88 -19.51
C ILE A 76 -41.07 14.56 -19.03
N LEU A 77 -42.30 14.58 -18.50
CA LEU A 77 -43.07 13.38 -18.13
C LEU A 77 -44.19 13.18 -19.17
N GLU A 78 -44.29 11.96 -19.70
CA GLU A 78 -45.44 11.54 -20.50
C GLU A 78 -46.64 11.28 -19.57
N GLU A 79 -47.79 11.81 -19.95
CA GLU A 79 -49.05 11.71 -19.21
C GLU A 79 -49.61 10.28 -19.40
N GLU A 80 -49.09 9.31 -18.63
CA GLU A 80 -49.79 8.04 -18.42
C GLU A 80 -50.99 8.29 -17.50
N GLU A 81 -52.17 7.88 -17.98
CA GLU A 81 -53.44 7.93 -17.26
C GLU A 81 -53.26 7.46 -15.81
N GLU A 82 -53.83 8.20 -14.86
CA GLU A 82 -53.86 7.87 -13.45
C GLU A 82 -54.53 6.50 -13.21
N GLU A 83 -53.79 5.42 -13.37
CA GLU A 83 -54.13 4.16 -12.74
C GLU A 83 -53.96 4.36 -11.23
N LYS A 84 -55.09 4.58 -10.56
CA LYS A 84 -55.18 4.54 -9.10
C LYS A 84 -54.93 3.09 -8.65
N HIS A 85 -53.66 2.71 -8.54
CA HIS A 85 -53.23 1.51 -7.85
C HIS A 85 -53.71 1.64 -6.40
N LYS A 86 -54.75 0.87 -6.05
CA LYS A 86 -55.20 0.73 -4.66
C LYS A 86 -54.00 0.21 -3.88
N ILE A 87 -53.46 1.06 -2.99
CA ILE A 87 -52.42 0.68 -2.05
C ILE A 87 -53.08 -0.35 -1.12
N GLY A 88 -52.96 -1.64 -1.46
CA GLY A 88 -53.28 -2.71 -0.54
C GLY A 88 -52.42 -2.52 0.70
N ASP A 89 -53.00 -2.77 1.86
CA ASP A 89 -52.32 -2.66 3.15
C ASP A 89 -51.01 -3.45 3.10
N VAL A 90 -49.89 -2.74 2.96
CA VAL A 90 -48.56 -3.36 2.85
C VAL A 90 -48.21 -3.80 4.26
N VAL A 91 -48.54 -5.04 4.59
CA VAL A 91 -47.96 -5.72 5.74
C VAL A 91 -46.46 -5.80 5.48
N HIS A 92 -45.72 -4.86 6.06
CA HIS A 92 -44.27 -4.98 6.18
C HIS A 92 -44.02 -6.24 7.00
N GLU A 93 -43.57 -7.32 6.35
CA GLU A 93 -42.92 -8.39 7.07
C GLU A 93 -41.80 -7.74 7.91
N PRO A 94 -41.80 -7.91 9.25
CA PRO A 94 -40.71 -7.38 10.04
C PRO A 94 -39.43 -8.00 9.49
N GLY A 95 -38.49 -7.15 9.07
CA GLY A 95 -37.25 -7.60 8.46
C GLY A 95 -36.55 -8.64 9.35
N PRO A 96 -35.76 -9.56 8.76
CA PRO A 96 -35.08 -10.60 9.51
C PRO A 96 -34.37 -9.98 10.73
N VAL A 97 -34.81 -10.36 11.93
CA VAL A 97 -34.14 -9.97 13.17
C VAL A 97 -32.80 -10.68 13.14
N MET A 98 -31.75 -9.96 12.74
CA MET A 98 -30.38 -10.41 12.87
C MET A 98 -30.18 -10.76 14.34
N GLU A 99 -29.83 -12.00 14.64
CA GLU A 99 -29.39 -12.37 15.98
C GLU A 99 -28.18 -11.51 16.30
N PHE A 100 -28.42 -10.51 17.13
CA PHE A 100 -27.41 -9.60 17.61
C PHE A 100 -26.54 -10.39 18.58
N ASP A 101 -25.34 -10.79 18.14
CA ASP A 101 -24.39 -11.54 18.97
C ASP A 101 -23.88 -10.64 20.11
N TYR A 102 -24.64 -10.56 21.20
CA TYR A 102 -24.23 -9.86 22.41
C TYR A 102 -23.10 -10.63 23.09
N THR A 103 -21.91 -10.01 23.16
CA THR A 103 -20.77 -10.58 23.88
C THR A 103 -20.67 -9.98 25.28
N ILE A 104 -20.33 -10.81 26.26
CA ILE A 104 -20.15 -10.37 27.66
C ILE A 104 -18.71 -9.89 27.85
N CYS A 105 -18.53 -8.70 28.41
CA CYS A 105 -17.21 -8.16 28.74
C CYS A 105 -16.57 -8.91 29.92
N GLU A 106 -15.33 -9.40 29.76
CA GLU A 106 -14.60 -10.11 30.82
C GLU A 106 -14.27 -9.23 32.04
N GLU A 107 -14.17 -7.90 31.86
CA GLU A 107 -13.74 -6.98 32.92
C GLU A 107 -14.92 -6.44 33.75
N CYS A 108 -16.07 -6.18 33.14
CA CYS A 108 -17.24 -5.62 33.84
C CYS A 108 -18.52 -6.48 33.79
N GLY A 109 -18.51 -7.59 33.05
CA GLY A 109 -19.66 -8.49 32.93
C GLY A 109 -20.87 -7.92 32.18
N LYS A 110 -20.74 -6.74 31.56
CA LYS A 110 -21.81 -6.13 30.77
C LYS A 110 -21.83 -6.70 29.35
N GLU A 111 -23.03 -6.90 28.83
CA GLU A 111 -23.25 -7.22 27.42
C GLU A 111 -22.90 -6.00 26.56
N PHE A 112 -22.14 -6.23 25.50
CA PHE A 112 -21.84 -5.25 24.48
C PHE A 112 -21.94 -5.90 23.10
N MET A 113 -22.17 -5.07 22.09
CA MET A 113 -22.26 -5.50 20.70
C MET A 113 -20.87 -5.44 20.08
N ASP A 114 -20.45 -4.22 19.75
CA ASP A 114 -19.15 -3.95 19.17
C ASP A 114 -18.24 -3.27 20.18
N SER A 115 -16.96 -3.61 20.13
CA SER A 115 -15.90 -2.85 20.79
C SER A 115 -14.67 -2.80 19.91
N TYR A 116 -13.80 -1.82 20.16
CA TYR A 116 -12.55 -1.71 19.41
C TYR A 116 -11.68 -2.97 19.54
N LEU A 117 -11.63 -3.55 20.75
CA LEU A 117 -10.79 -4.72 21.03
C LEU A 117 -11.39 -6.00 20.44
N MET A 118 -12.71 -6.15 20.47
CA MET A 118 -13.39 -7.26 19.81
C MET A 118 -13.17 -7.20 18.29
N ASN A 119 -13.41 -6.04 17.67
CA ASN A 119 -13.34 -5.89 16.21
C ASN A 119 -11.93 -6.09 15.64
N HIS A 120 -10.89 -5.70 16.37
CA HIS A 120 -9.51 -5.75 15.88
C HIS A 120 -8.71 -6.95 16.37
N PHE A 121 -8.97 -7.42 17.59
CA PHE A 121 -8.15 -8.44 18.27
C PHE A 121 -8.95 -9.65 18.76
N ASP A 122 -10.27 -9.68 18.53
CA ASP A 122 -11.19 -10.72 19.01
C ASP A 122 -11.09 -10.92 20.54
N LEU A 123 -10.91 -9.80 21.27
CA LEU A 123 -10.86 -9.79 22.73
C LEU A 123 -12.19 -9.27 23.31
N PRO A 124 -12.89 -10.03 24.16
CA PRO A 124 -14.18 -9.67 24.74
C PRO A 124 -14.06 -8.63 25.86
N THR A 125 -13.79 -7.38 25.46
CA THR A 125 -13.68 -6.24 26.38
C THR A 125 -14.40 -5.04 25.79
N CYS A 126 -15.31 -4.43 26.55
CA CYS A 126 -16.03 -3.22 26.14
C CYS A 126 -15.10 -1.99 26.12
N ASP A 127 -15.47 -0.96 25.36
CA ASP A 127 -14.64 0.26 25.23
C ASP A 127 -14.51 1.05 26.54
N SER A 128 -15.45 0.91 27.48
CA SER A 128 -15.36 1.54 28.81
C SER A 128 -14.27 0.93 29.68
N CYS A 129 -13.96 -0.35 29.49
CA CYS A 129 -12.90 -1.06 30.23
C CYS A 129 -11.57 -1.07 29.47
N ARG A 130 -11.49 -0.36 28.34
CA ARG A 130 -10.30 -0.34 27.50
C ARG A 130 -9.23 0.59 28.07
N ASP A 131 -8.26 -0.02 28.76
CA ASP A 131 -7.05 0.68 29.19
C ASP A 131 -5.97 0.69 28.12
N ALA A 132 -5.81 1.80 27.39
CA ALA A 132 -4.86 1.90 26.27
C ALA A 132 -3.38 1.92 26.71
N ASP A 133 -3.08 2.33 27.93
CA ASP A 133 -1.71 2.54 28.40
C ASP A 133 -1.12 1.32 29.12
N ASP A 134 -1.96 0.55 29.83
CA ASP A 134 -1.55 -0.56 30.67
C ASP A 134 -1.86 -1.94 30.06
N LYS A 135 -3.07 -2.47 30.31
CA LYS A 135 -3.47 -3.83 29.90
C LYS A 135 -3.56 -3.98 28.38
N HIS A 136 -4.18 -3.02 27.70
CA HIS A 136 -4.46 -3.08 26.27
C HIS A 136 -3.46 -2.28 25.44
N LYS A 137 -2.23 -2.13 25.96
CA LYS A 137 -1.15 -1.46 25.25
C LYS A 137 -0.84 -2.17 23.93
N LEU A 138 -0.72 -1.37 22.87
CA LEU A 138 -0.33 -1.82 21.55
C LEU A 138 1.19 -1.72 21.40
N ILE A 139 1.82 -2.79 20.92
CA ILE A 139 3.27 -2.86 20.67
C ILE A 139 3.54 -3.14 19.20
N THR A 140 4.66 -2.64 18.69
CA THR A 140 5.02 -2.86 17.27
C THR A 140 5.51 -4.28 17.02
N LYS A 141 5.37 -4.80 15.79
CA LYS A 141 5.95 -6.10 15.40
C LYS A 141 7.44 -6.22 15.76
N THR A 142 8.21 -5.15 15.60
CA THR A 142 9.63 -5.13 15.92
C THR A 142 9.90 -5.20 17.42
N GLU A 143 9.12 -4.47 18.21
CA GLU A 143 9.19 -4.47 19.67
C GLU A 143 8.81 -5.85 20.22
N ALA A 144 7.71 -6.43 19.75
CA ALA A 144 7.30 -7.79 20.12
C ALA A 144 8.41 -8.83 19.88
N LYS A 145 9.08 -8.78 18.72
CA LYS A 145 10.18 -9.70 18.39
C LYS A 145 11.44 -9.47 19.23
N GLN A 146 11.74 -8.22 19.58
CA GLN A 146 12.93 -7.88 20.35
C GLN A 146 12.74 -8.15 21.85
N GLU A 147 11.58 -7.76 22.39
CA GLU A 147 11.24 -7.89 23.80
C GLU A 147 10.78 -9.28 24.19
N TYR A 148 10.12 -10.04 23.30
CA TYR A 148 9.65 -11.39 23.63
C TYR A 148 10.41 -12.50 22.89
N LEU A 149 11.48 -12.13 22.19
CA LEU A 149 12.33 -13.04 21.40
C LEU A 149 11.53 -13.93 20.42
N LEU A 150 10.35 -13.47 20.00
CA LEU A 150 9.45 -14.19 19.11
C LEU A 150 9.92 -14.13 17.66
N LYS A 151 9.65 -15.19 16.89
CA LYS A 151 9.90 -15.23 15.44
C LYS A 151 8.62 -14.82 14.69
N ASP A 152 8.76 -14.50 13.41
CA ASP A 152 7.60 -14.16 12.57
C ASP A 152 6.59 -15.31 12.45
N CYS A 153 7.09 -16.55 12.49
CA CYS A 153 6.25 -17.75 12.46
C CYS A 153 5.37 -17.86 13.71
N ASP A 154 5.87 -17.43 14.87
CA ASP A 154 5.13 -17.51 16.12
C ASP A 154 3.99 -16.48 16.18
N LEU A 155 4.10 -15.38 15.44
CA LEU A 155 3.06 -14.35 15.35
C LEU A 155 2.01 -14.68 14.29
N GLU A 156 2.43 -15.13 13.10
CA GLU A 156 1.55 -15.24 11.93
C GLU A 156 1.03 -16.66 11.67
N LYS A 157 1.77 -17.72 12.02
CA LYS A 157 1.44 -19.10 11.65
C LYS A 157 0.86 -19.95 12.78
N ARG A 158 1.29 -19.69 14.02
CA ARG A 158 0.78 -20.45 15.17
C ARG A 158 -0.70 -20.14 15.39
N GLU A 159 -1.49 -21.19 15.54
CA GLU A 159 -2.92 -21.11 15.88
C GLU A 159 -3.09 -20.69 17.35
N PRO A 160 -4.01 -19.77 17.68
CA PRO A 160 -4.72 -18.84 16.79
C PRO A 160 -3.78 -17.75 16.24
N ALA A 161 -3.94 -17.37 14.98
CA ALA A 161 -3.13 -16.33 14.37
C ALA A 161 -3.40 -14.98 15.05
N LEU A 162 -2.34 -14.27 15.47
CA LEU A 162 -2.51 -13.00 16.16
C LEU A 162 -2.94 -11.91 15.18
N ARG A 163 -4.06 -11.25 15.48
CA ARG A 163 -4.53 -10.11 14.70
C ARG A 163 -3.70 -8.87 14.99
N PHE A 164 -3.62 -7.99 14.01
CA PHE A 164 -2.83 -6.76 14.09
C PHE A 164 -3.54 -5.60 13.40
N ILE A 165 -3.22 -4.40 13.85
CA ILE A 165 -3.66 -3.15 13.23
C ILE A 165 -2.51 -2.58 12.39
N VAL A 166 -2.81 -2.20 11.16
CA VAL A 166 -1.85 -1.56 10.26
C VAL A 166 -1.96 -0.05 10.40
N LYS A 167 -0.86 0.63 10.73
CA LYS A 167 -0.78 2.09 10.87
C LYS A 167 0.38 2.64 10.04
N LYS A 168 0.26 3.87 9.53
CA LYS A 168 1.37 4.56 8.86
C LYS A 168 2.49 4.86 9.87
N ASN A 169 3.73 4.83 9.42
CA ASN A 169 4.87 5.08 10.30
C ASN A 169 4.94 6.57 10.68
N PRO A 170 4.87 6.94 11.98
CA PRO A 170 4.88 8.34 12.41
C PRO A 170 6.16 9.09 12.04
N ARG A 171 7.30 8.39 11.94
CA ARG A 171 8.58 9.01 11.59
C ARG A 171 8.70 9.32 10.11
N HIS A 172 8.18 8.44 9.25
CA HIS A 172 8.30 8.60 7.81
C HIS A 172 7.18 7.88 7.08
N SER A 173 6.29 8.64 6.43
CA SER A 173 5.11 8.11 5.75
C SER A 173 5.41 7.26 4.51
N GLN A 174 6.59 7.41 3.91
CA GLN A 174 7.02 6.56 2.78
C GLN A 174 7.59 5.21 3.22
N TRP A 175 7.90 5.03 4.51
CA TRP A 175 8.30 3.72 5.00
C TRP A 175 7.09 2.79 5.03
N GLY A 176 7.35 1.48 4.99
CA GLY A 176 6.30 0.48 5.09
C GLY A 176 5.45 0.65 6.35
N ASP A 177 4.19 0.25 6.24
CA ASP A 177 3.23 0.39 7.32
C ASP A 177 3.64 -0.45 8.53
N MET A 178 3.44 0.10 9.74
CA MET A 178 3.72 -0.61 10.98
C MET A 178 2.53 -1.52 11.34
N LYS A 179 2.85 -2.73 11.79
CA LYS A 179 1.88 -3.65 12.39
C LYS A 179 1.93 -3.51 13.91
N LEU A 180 0.78 -3.26 14.52
CA LEU A 180 0.57 -3.13 15.95
C LEU A 180 -0.18 -4.36 16.48
N TYR A 181 0.40 -5.00 17.49
CA TYR A 181 -0.16 -6.17 18.17
C TYR A 181 -0.56 -5.79 19.59
N LEU A 182 -1.54 -6.49 20.15
CA LEU A 182 -1.92 -6.32 21.55
C LEU A 182 -0.86 -6.96 22.46
N LYS A 183 -0.27 -6.19 23.38
CA LYS A 183 0.78 -6.67 24.31
C LYS A 183 0.33 -7.92 25.07
N LEU A 184 -0.91 -7.95 25.55
CA LEU A 184 -1.48 -9.07 26.28
C LEU A 184 -1.42 -10.38 25.48
N GLN A 185 -1.80 -10.36 24.20
CA GLN A 185 -1.74 -11.54 23.33
C GLN A 185 -0.30 -11.97 23.04
N VAL A 186 0.61 -11.01 22.88
CA VAL A 186 2.03 -11.30 22.66
C VAL A 186 2.67 -11.95 23.88
N VAL A 187 2.34 -11.49 25.10
CA VAL A 187 2.81 -12.11 26.35
C VAL A 187 2.31 -13.56 26.45
N LYS A 188 1.02 -13.80 26.21
CA LYS A 188 0.45 -15.16 26.20
C LYS A 188 1.18 -16.06 25.21
N ARG A 189 1.40 -15.57 23.98
CA ARG A 189 2.16 -16.30 22.94
C ARG A 189 3.63 -16.53 23.32
N ALA A 190 4.26 -15.59 24.01
CA ALA A 190 5.62 -15.76 24.51
C ALA A 190 5.71 -16.87 25.56
N LEU A 191 4.74 -16.93 26.48
CA LEU A 191 4.64 -18.00 27.46
C LEU A 191 4.40 -19.36 26.78
N GLU A 192 3.59 -19.44 25.72
CA GLU A 192 3.40 -20.68 24.95
C GLU A 192 4.69 -21.15 24.24
N VAL A 193 5.51 -20.22 23.75
CA VAL A 193 6.75 -20.53 23.01
C VAL A 193 7.90 -20.89 23.94
N TRP A 194 8.04 -20.17 25.06
CA TRP A 194 9.15 -20.32 26.00
C TRP A 194 8.80 -21.18 27.22
N GLY A 195 7.53 -21.51 27.43
CA GLY A 195 7.02 -22.30 28.55
C GLY A 195 6.86 -21.49 29.84
N SER A 196 7.91 -20.78 30.27
CA SER A 196 7.90 -19.95 31.47
C SER A 196 8.44 -18.54 31.20
N GLN A 197 8.06 -17.60 32.06
CA GLN A 197 8.60 -16.25 31.99
C GLN A 197 10.09 -16.20 32.36
N GLU A 198 10.51 -17.04 33.31
CA GLU A 198 11.91 -17.18 33.71
C GLU A 198 12.79 -17.61 32.52
N ALA A 199 12.35 -18.59 31.72
CA ALA A 199 13.09 -19.04 30.55
C ALA A 199 13.28 -17.93 29.50
N LEU A 200 12.28 -17.05 29.35
CA LEU A 200 12.37 -15.89 28.47
C LEU A 200 13.38 -14.85 28.99
N GLU A 201 13.41 -14.62 30.30
CA GLU A 201 14.34 -13.70 30.96
C GLU A 201 15.78 -14.21 30.88
N ASP A 202 16.02 -15.49 31.20
CA ASP A 202 17.34 -16.13 31.04
C ASP A 202 17.84 -16.04 29.58
N ALA A 203 16.96 -16.31 28.60
CA ALA A 203 17.31 -16.20 27.20
C ALA A 203 17.66 -14.76 26.78
N LYS A 204 17.05 -13.74 27.40
CA LYS A 204 17.40 -12.33 27.17
C LYS A 204 18.76 -11.99 27.75
N GLU A 205 19.05 -12.43 28.97
CA GLU A 205 20.34 -12.19 29.63
C GLU A 205 21.47 -12.81 28.82
N VAL A 206 21.34 -14.08 28.43
CA VAL A 206 22.31 -14.76 27.55
C VAL A 206 22.52 -13.99 26.24
N ARG A 207 21.44 -13.48 25.63
CA ARG A 207 21.54 -12.67 24.40
C ARG A 207 22.18 -11.31 24.64
N GLN A 208 21.99 -10.70 25.81
CA GLN A 208 22.63 -9.45 26.18
C GLN A 208 24.12 -9.65 26.43
N GLU A 209 24.50 -10.63 27.24
CA GLU A 209 25.90 -10.99 27.46
C GLU A 209 26.62 -11.31 26.16
N ASN A 210 26.00 -12.10 25.27
CA ASN A 210 26.59 -12.42 23.97
C ASN A 210 26.79 -11.17 23.12
N ARG A 211 25.86 -10.21 23.15
CA ARG A 211 26.03 -8.91 22.46
C ARG A 211 27.18 -8.11 23.05
N GLU A 212 27.33 -8.10 24.37
CA GLU A 212 28.42 -7.41 25.06
C GLU A 212 29.78 -8.06 24.77
N LYS A 213 29.87 -9.39 24.88
CA LYS A 213 31.05 -10.18 24.50
C LYS A 213 31.44 -9.92 23.04
N MET A 214 30.48 -9.85 22.12
CA MET A 214 30.76 -9.56 20.71
C MET A 214 31.20 -8.10 20.48
N LYS A 215 30.63 -7.14 21.22
CA LYS A 215 31.08 -5.73 21.19
C LYS A 215 32.51 -5.61 21.70
N GLN A 216 32.84 -6.26 22.81
CA GLN A 216 34.18 -6.27 23.38
C GLN A 216 35.19 -6.90 22.42
N LYS A 217 34.90 -8.09 21.88
CA LYS A 217 35.76 -8.72 20.86
C LYS A 217 35.96 -7.84 19.63
N LYS A 218 34.92 -7.12 19.19
CA LYS A 218 35.00 -6.19 18.06
C LYS A 218 35.89 -4.99 18.39
N PHE A 219 35.79 -4.46 19.61
CA PHE A 219 36.64 -3.39 20.09
C PHE A 219 38.11 -3.84 20.20
N ASP A 220 38.37 -4.97 20.85
CA ASP A 220 39.73 -5.53 20.99
C ASP A 220 40.39 -5.80 19.64
N LYS A 221 39.62 -6.32 18.67
CA LYS A 221 40.10 -6.50 17.30
C LYS A 221 40.47 -5.17 16.66
N LYS A 222 39.66 -4.12 16.86
CA LYS A 222 39.94 -2.78 16.32
C LYS A 222 41.17 -2.15 16.97
N VAL A 223 41.35 -2.31 18.29
CA VAL A 223 42.54 -1.84 19.01
C VAL A 223 43.79 -2.58 18.53
N LYS A 224 43.74 -3.91 18.40
CA LYS A 224 44.86 -4.69 17.88
C LYS A 224 45.25 -4.25 16.46
N VAL A 225 44.27 -4.15 15.55
CA VAL A 225 44.53 -3.68 14.17
C VAL A 225 45.14 -2.28 14.17
N GLY A 226 44.57 -1.33 14.92
CA GLY A 226 45.14 0.02 15.04
C GLY A 226 46.56 0.03 15.61
N PHE A 227 46.86 -0.85 16.57
CA PHE A 227 48.21 -1.00 17.11
C PHE A 227 49.20 -1.57 16.09
N TYR A 228 48.81 -2.62 15.35
CA TYR A 228 49.63 -3.18 14.26
C TYR A 228 49.85 -2.16 13.14
N ASP A 229 48.82 -1.41 12.76
CA ASP A 229 48.91 -0.36 11.73
C ASP A 229 49.87 0.75 12.18
N ALA A 230 49.74 1.25 13.41
CA ALA A 230 50.65 2.24 13.97
C ALA A 230 52.10 1.73 14.05
N MET A 231 52.29 0.49 14.51
CA MET A 231 53.62 -0.12 14.58
C MET A 231 54.23 -0.32 13.17
N LYS A 232 53.41 -0.67 12.18
CA LYS A 232 53.84 -0.80 10.79
C LYS A 232 54.28 0.54 10.20
N ILE A 233 53.53 1.62 10.46
CA ILE A 233 53.93 2.98 10.07
C ILE A 233 55.30 3.32 10.67
N LEU A 234 55.48 3.09 11.98
CA LEU A 234 56.76 3.38 12.65
C LEU A 234 57.95 2.54 12.15
N LEU A 235 57.71 1.31 11.72
CA LEU A 235 58.76 0.40 11.24
C LEU A 235 59.12 0.61 9.77
N TYR A 236 58.15 0.93 8.92
CA TYR A 236 58.31 0.91 7.45
C TYR A 236 58.35 2.31 6.81
N ASP A 237 57.82 3.36 7.47
CA ASP A 237 57.90 4.74 6.95
C ASP A 237 59.12 5.51 7.51
N LYS A 238 60.19 4.81 7.95
CA LYS A 238 61.44 5.48 8.29
C LYS A 238 62.04 6.11 7.02
N PRO A 239 62.20 7.44 6.96
CA PRO A 239 62.83 8.08 5.81
C PRO A 239 64.27 7.56 5.70
N LEU A 240 64.60 6.99 4.54
CA LEU A 240 65.98 6.72 4.13
C LEU A 240 66.68 8.08 3.99
N TYR A 241 67.37 8.50 5.06
CA TYR A 241 68.33 9.59 5.01
C TYR A 241 69.66 9.10 4.44
#